data_AF-A0A7R9A7X3-F1
#
_entry.id   AF-A0A7R9A7X3-F1
#
_cell.length_a   1.000
_cell.length_b   1.000
_cell.length_c   1.000
_cell.angle_alpha   90.00
_cell.angle_beta   90.00
_cell.angle_gamma   90.00
#
_symmetry.space_group_name_H-M   'P 1'
#
loop_
_entity.id
_entity.type
_entity.pdbx_description
1 polymer ?
#
loop_
_entity_poly.entity_id
_entity_poly.type
_entity_poly.pdbx_seq_one_letter_code
_entity_poly.pdbx_strand_id
1 'polypeptide(L)'
;MARFAFNFDIEDLKDDDGSSIHTYVNLPGEAHLEPLYHTQKPHSVHLSETILKSFEAIPEEEIIKGPASIKYISPNYLEHLLMKDECKKQLVSEYDCVPHVYEGGLKIWEGSLDLVHYLKDNTNSSLKGKRVLELGCGFGLPGLYAYIQGARVTFQDFNQEVLESCTVVNALLNANEKNEVEHDCEFIQGDWSILASILEPRAFDVILSSETIYNSQSVPHLCDLLKHSLDPQEPGFVFMVPILGIGKTTLVQKSTAYLQSHGKEVSGFYTEEVREGGKRAGFDIVTMDGKRGPLARILGGQGPRVGQYVVDVKSLEDLTLPVLTNHSNGVLIIDEVGKMECFSEKFVSSVRQAFLDAGVKILATIPVPRLHQIPLVEEIRSSPSINLITVS
;
A
#
# COMPACT_ATOMS: atom_id res chain seq x y z
N MET A 1 -1.75 23.83 -3.40
CA MET A 1 -2.40 22.55 -3.10
C MET A 1 -2.71 21.85 -4.41
N ALA A 2 -2.09 20.71 -4.69
CA ALA A 2 -2.51 19.86 -5.80
C ALA A 2 -3.84 19.19 -5.39
N ARG A 3 -4.81 19.18 -6.31
CA ARG A 3 -6.08 18.45 -6.16
C ARG A 3 -5.93 17.14 -6.91
N PHE A 4 -6.29 16.02 -6.29
CA PHE A 4 -6.37 14.74 -6.97
C PHE A 4 -7.65 14.04 -6.55
N ALA A 5 -8.42 13.57 -7.52
CA ALA A 5 -9.63 12.78 -7.34
C ALA A 5 -9.58 11.62 -8.34
N PHE A 6 -9.78 10.41 -7.86
CA PHE A 6 -9.80 9.22 -8.71
C PHE A 6 -11.19 9.05 -9.32
N ASN A 7 -11.40 9.65 -10.49
CA ASN A 7 -12.65 9.49 -11.25
C ASN A 7 -12.58 8.23 -12.12
N PHE A 8 -12.82 7.07 -11.50
CA PHE A 8 -12.88 5.75 -12.16
C PHE A 8 -14.35 5.36 -12.40
N ASP A 9 -14.83 5.40 -13.64
CA ASP A 9 -16.15 4.85 -13.97
C ASP A 9 -16.14 3.31 -13.87
N ILE A 10 -17.26 2.72 -13.45
CA ILE A 10 -17.37 1.26 -13.19
C ILE A 10 -17.55 0.45 -14.49
N GLU A 11 -17.93 1.11 -15.59
CA GLU A 11 -18.09 0.45 -16.89
C GLU A 11 -16.76 0.01 -17.51
N ASP A 12 -15.63 0.62 -17.11
CA ASP A 12 -14.27 0.32 -17.59
C ASP A 12 -13.65 -0.98 -16.99
N LEU A 13 -14.42 -1.77 -16.23
CA LEU A 13 -13.96 -2.98 -15.53
C LEU A 13 -14.52 -4.30 -16.11
N LYS A 14 -15.02 -4.27 -17.35
CA LYS A 14 -15.48 -5.47 -18.07
C LYS A 14 -14.62 -5.70 -19.31
N ASP A 15 -14.20 -6.94 -19.52
CA ASP A 15 -13.73 -7.38 -20.84
C ASP A 15 -14.90 -7.37 -21.85
N ASP A 16 -14.59 -7.27 -23.14
CA ASP A 16 -15.54 -7.15 -24.27
C ASP A 16 -16.59 -8.29 -24.38
N ASP A 17 -16.51 -9.35 -23.57
CA ASP A 17 -17.48 -10.46 -23.53
C ASP A 17 -18.44 -10.46 -22.31
N GLY A 18 -18.20 -9.59 -21.32
CA GLY A 18 -19.04 -9.44 -20.14
C GLY A 18 -18.95 -10.55 -19.08
N SER A 19 -17.92 -11.39 -19.11
CA SER A 19 -17.67 -12.43 -18.09
C SER A 19 -16.82 -11.94 -16.90
N SER A 20 -17.00 -12.58 -15.74
CA SER A 20 -16.27 -12.26 -14.51
C SER A 20 -14.85 -12.86 -14.51
N ILE A 21 -13.85 -12.10 -14.04
CA ILE A 21 -12.45 -12.53 -14.00
C ILE A 21 -12.27 -13.77 -13.09
N HIS A 22 -12.08 -14.94 -13.71
CA HIS A 22 -11.69 -16.18 -13.05
C HIS A 22 -10.28 -16.63 -13.48
N THR A 23 -9.25 -16.11 -12.82
CA THR A 23 -7.85 -16.56 -13.02
C THR A 23 -7.48 -17.71 -12.07
N TYR A 24 -7.83 -18.94 -12.46
CA TYR A 24 -7.29 -20.14 -11.82
C TYR A 24 -5.89 -20.49 -12.38
N VAL A 25 -4.87 -20.46 -11.53
CA VAL A 25 -3.56 -21.07 -11.84
C VAL A 25 -3.56 -22.50 -11.29
N ASN A 26 -3.78 -23.48 -12.15
CA ASN A 26 -3.74 -24.90 -11.76
C ASN A 26 -2.31 -25.37 -11.49
N LEU A 27 -2.02 -25.73 -10.24
CA LEU A 27 -0.83 -26.53 -9.89
C LEU A 27 -1.16 -28.03 -9.99
N PRO A 28 -0.38 -28.84 -10.74
CA PRO A 28 -0.65 -30.27 -10.86
C PRO A 28 -0.15 -31.04 -9.62
N GLY A 29 -1.06 -31.42 -8.72
CA GLY A 29 -0.77 -32.39 -7.66
C GLY A 29 -1.46 -32.16 -6.31
N GLU A 30 -2.07 -31.00 -6.08
CA GLU A 30 -2.81 -30.75 -4.84
C GLU A 30 -4.24 -31.32 -4.96
N ALA A 31 -4.65 -32.08 -3.94
CA ALA A 31 -6.02 -32.58 -3.86
C ALA A 31 -6.99 -31.42 -3.72
N HIS A 32 -8.11 -31.46 -4.44
CA HIS A 32 -9.13 -30.41 -4.45
C HIS A 32 -9.67 -30.10 -3.04
N LEU A 33 -9.08 -29.10 -2.40
CA LEU A 33 -9.73 -28.27 -1.41
C LEU A 33 -10.24 -27.04 -2.18
N GLU A 34 -11.54 -26.98 -2.43
CA GLU A 34 -12.15 -25.71 -2.84
C GLU A 34 -11.88 -24.68 -1.74
N PRO A 35 -11.38 -23.48 -2.06
CA PRO A 35 -11.27 -22.42 -1.07
C PRO A 35 -12.69 -22.08 -0.59
N LEU A 36 -12.98 -22.41 0.66
CA LEU A 36 -14.18 -21.96 1.35
C LEU A 36 -14.08 -20.44 1.55
N TYR A 37 -14.52 -19.67 0.54
CA TYR A 37 -14.65 -18.22 0.58
C TYR A 37 -15.69 -17.81 1.65
N HIS A 38 -15.25 -17.74 2.90
CA HIS A 38 -16.05 -17.24 4.01
C HIS A 38 -16.00 -15.71 4.04
N THR A 39 -16.85 -15.08 3.21
CA THR A 39 -17.10 -13.63 3.27
C THR A 39 -17.62 -13.25 4.66
N GLN A 40 -16.85 -12.43 5.37
CA GLN A 40 -17.18 -12.01 6.72
C GLN A 40 -18.00 -10.73 6.69
N LYS A 41 -19.31 -10.84 6.95
CA LYS A 41 -20.21 -9.67 6.96
C LYS A 41 -19.75 -8.67 8.03
N PRO A 42 -19.51 -7.40 7.67
CA PRO A 42 -18.98 -6.43 8.61
C PRO A 42 -20.00 -5.98 9.66
N HIS A 43 -19.50 -5.69 10.86
CA HIS A 43 -20.26 -5.17 12.00
C HIS A 43 -19.40 -4.29 12.92
N SER A 44 -20.05 -3.39 13.66
CA SER A 44 -19.38 -2.53 14.64
C SER A 44 -18.92 -3.34 15.86
N VAL A 45 -17.66 -3.15 16.25
CA VAL A 45 -17.07 -3.71 17.48
C VAL A 45 -17.23 -2.68 18.59
N HIS A 46 -17.83 -3.09 19.71
CA HIS A 46 -18.11 -2.20 20.84
C HIS A 46 -17.09 -2.38 21.96
N LEU A 47 -16.78 -1.31 22.69
CA LEU A 47 -15.90 -1.37 23.85
C LEU A 47 -16.49 -2.28 24.93
N SER A 48 -15.75 -3.31 25.34
CA SER A 48 -16.18 -4.20 26.41
C SER A 48 -15.82 -3.61 27.79
N GLU A 49 -16.69 -3.82 28.79
CA GLU A 49 -16.39 -3.45 30.17
C GLU A 49 -15.07 -4.03 30.69
N THR A 50 -14.65 -5.19 30.17
CA THR A 50 -13.40 -5.84 30.54
C THR A 50 -12.20 -5.02 30.10
N ILE A 51 -12.17 -4.57 28.83
CA ILE A 51 -11.09 -3.72 28.29
C ILE A 51 -11.04 -2.40 29.07
N LEU A 52 -12.18 -1.73 29.25
CA LEU A 52 -12.30 -0.47 29.98
C LEU A 52 -11.78 -0.53 31.42
N LYS A 53 -11.86 -1.70 32.08
CA LYS A 53 -11.38 -1.90 33.45
C LYS A 53 -9.91 -2.30 33.56
N SER A 54 -9.23 -2.60 32.46
CA SER A 54 -7.87 -3.16 32.47
C SER A 54 -6.84 -2.43 31.63
N PHE A 55 -7.24 -1.57 30.67
CA PHE A 55 -6.30 -0.97 29.72
C PHE A 55 -5.22 -0.10 30.38
N GLU A 56 -5.51 0.59 31.48
CA GLU A 56 -4.55 1.42 32.23
C GLU A 56 -3.36 0.63 32.82
N ALA A 57 -3.47 -0.69 32.95
CA ALA A 57 -2.44 -1.57 33.48
C ALA A 57 -1.65 -2.33 32.38
N ILE A 58 -1.95 -2.06 31.10
CA ILE A 58 -1.29 -2.70 29.96
C ILE A 58 0.05 -1.97 29.68
N PRO A 59 1.18 -2.70 29.57
CA PRO A 59 2.45 -2.10 29.18
C PRO A 59 2.37 -1.48 27.78
N GLU A 60 2.51 -0.16 27.69
CA GLU A 60 2.60 0.55 26.41
C GLU A 60 4.04 0.80 25.93
N GLU A 61 4.16 1.04 24.63
CA GLU A 61 5.31 1.64 23.97
C GLU A 61 4.90 2.96 23.29
N GLU A 62 5.86 3.82 22.93
CA GLU A 62 5.61 5.13 22.33
C GLU A 62 6.30 5.28 20.96
N ILE A 63 5.52 5.59 19.93
CA ILE A 63 6.01 6.06 18.64
C ILE A 63 6.03 7.59 18.65
N ILE A 64 7.16 8.15 18.23
CA ILE A 64 7.45 9.60 18.15
C ILE A 64 7.44 10.30 19.52
N LYS A 65 8.56 10.94 19.89
CA LYS A 65 8.62 11.75 21.11
C LYS A 65 8.09 13.16 20.89
N GLY A 66 7.27 13.66 21.80
CA GLY A 66 6.76 15.04 21.82
C GLY A 66 5.22 15.13 21.85
N PRO A 67 4.63 16.30 21.53
CA PRO A 67 3.17 16.54 21.64
C PRO A 67 2.31 15.80 20.60
N ALA A 68 2.88 14.86 19.86
CA ALA A 68 2.23 13.98 18.90
C ALA A 68 2.72 12.53 19.07
N SER A 69 3.04 12.16 20.31
CA SER A 69 3.37 10.79 20.70
C SER A 69 2.15 9.89 20.60
N ILE A 70 2.32 8.72 19.98
CA ILE A 70 1.30 7.69 19.89
C ILE A 70 1.69 6.57 20.83
N LYS A 71 0.86 6.32 21.84
CA LYS A 71 0.96 5.16 22.71
C LYS A 71 0.32 3.94 22.06
N TYR A 72 0.89 2.76 22.26
CA TYR A 72 0.33 1.51 21.76
C TYR A 72 0.74 0.35 22.67
N ILE A 73 -0.07 -0.71 22.72
CA ILE A 73 0.23 -1.94 23.46
C ILE A 73 1.58 -2.53 23.04
N SER A 74 2.46 -2.88 23.99
CA SER A 74 3.73 -3.53 23.64
C SER A 74 3.49 -4.85 22.89
N PRO A 75 4.07 -5.06 21.69
CA PRO A 75 3.88 -6.28 20.93
C PRO A 75 4.24 -7.55 21.71
N ASN A 76 5.31 -7.49 22.52
CA ASN A 76 5.73 -8.61 23.39
C ASN A 76 4.67 -8.95 24.45
N TYR A 77 3.96 -7.94 24.97
CA TYR A 77 2.90 -8.15 25.95
C TYR A 77 1.63 -8.70 25.29
N LEU A 78 1.26 -8.17 24.12
CA LEU A 78 0.16 -8.64 23.29
C LEU A 78 0.35 -10.12 22.91
N GLU A 79 1.54 -10.50 22.43
CA GLU A 79 1.88 -11.89 22.09
C GLU A 79 1.67 -12.82 23.30
N HIS A 80 2.18 -12.44 24.47
CA HIS A 80 2.03 -13.19 25.72
C HIS A 80 0.58 -13.22 26.24
N LEU A 81 -0.25 -12.21 25.94
CA LEU A 81 -1.68 -12.19 26.27
C LEU A 81 -2.44 -13.18 25.39
N LEU A 82 -2.20 -13.16 24.07
CA LEU A 82 -2.85 -14.05 23.11
C LEU A 82 -2.42 -15.51 23.26
N MET A 83 -1.15 -15.75 23.59
CA MET A 83 -0.63 -17.10 23.89
C MET A 83 -1.24 -17.76 25.14
N LYS A 84 -1.90 -16.99 26.02
CA LYS A 84 -2.63 -17.52 27.19
C LYS A 84 -4.05 -17.98 26.88
N ASP A 85 -4.62 -17.51 25.79
CA ASP A 85 -5.95 -17.92 25.34
C ASP A 85 -5.80 -19.02 24.28
N GLU A 86 -6.15 -20.26 24.63
CA GLU A 86 -6.07 -21.42 23.73
C GLU A 86 -6.80 -21.20 22.40
N CYS A 87 -7.83 -20.34 22.35
CA CYS A 87 -8.55 -20.01 21.13
C CYS A 87 -7.78 -19.02 20.24
N LYS A 88 -6.95 -18.14 20.83
CA LYS A 88 -6.23 -17.07 20.12
C LYS A 88 -4.79 -17.42 19.73
N LYS A 89 -4.24 -18.54 20.23
CA LYS A 89 -2.90 -19.03 19.85
C LYS A 89 -2.67 -19.15 18.34
N GLN A 90 -3.72 -19.44 17.55
CA GLN A 90 -3.62 -19.57 16.09
C GLN A 90 -3.29 -18.24 15.38
N LEU A 91 -3.57 -17.09 16.03
CA LEU A 91 -3.23 -15.76 15.52
C LEU A 91 -1.73 -15.46 15.65
N VAL A 92 -1.00 -16.20 16.50
CA VAL A 92 0.43 -16.03 16.80
C VAL A 92 1.28 -17.06 16.02
N SER A 93 0.90 -17.35 14.77
CA SER A 93 1.56 -18.36 13.94
C SER A 93 2.87 -17.85 13.31
N GLU A 94 3.80 -18.74 12.96
CA GLU A 94 5.03 -18.38 12.21
C GLU A 94 4.74 -17.80 10.80
N TYR A 95 3.52 -17.95 10.30
CA TYR A 95 3.04 -17.32 9.07
C TYR A 95 2.24 -16.06 9.45
N ASP A 96 2.81 -14.88 9.18
CA ASP A 96 2.24 -13.56 9.55
C ASP A 96 0.81 -13.34 9.02
N CYS A 97 0.48 -13.93 7.85
CA CYS A 97 -0.85 -13.85 7.22
C CYS A 97 -1.21 -15.17 6.54
N VAL A 98 -2.45 -15.62 6.69
CA VAL A 98 -3.10 -16.67 5.88
C VAL A 98 -4.36 -16.05 5.26
N PRO A 99 -4.34 -15.67 3.96
CA PRO A 99 -5.47 -14.99 3.31
C PRO A 99 -6.81 -15.70 3.55
N HIS A 100 -7.86 -14.93 3.82
CA HIS A 100 -9.23 -15.41 4.11
C HIS A 100 -9.42 -16.25 5.39
N VAL A 101 -8.36 -16.52 6.17
CA VAL A 101 -8.44 -17.20 7.47
C VAL A 101 -7.95 -16.30 8.60
N TYR A 102 -6.87 -15.56 8.34
CA TYR A 102 -6.26 -14.61 9.27
C TYR A 102 -5.37 -13.63 8.48
N GLU A 103 -5.82 -12.40 8.27
CA GLU A 103 -5.07 -11.40 7.46
C GLU A 103 -3.96 -10.67 8.23
N GLY A 104 -3.52 -11.20 9.38
CA GLY A 104 -2.47 -10.58 10.20
C GLY A 104 -3.01 -9.52 11.17
N GLY A 105 -2.35 -8.35 11.21
CA GLY A 105 -2.75 -7.21 12.06
C GLY A 105 -2.09 -7.15 13.45
N LEU A 106 -1.56 -8.26 13.96
CA LEU A 106 -0.85 -8.33 15.25
C LEU A 106 0.63 -7.91 15.21
N LYS A 107 1.06 -7.29 14.12
CA LYS A 107 2.43 -6.81 13.88
C LYS A 107 2.39 -5.38 13.39
N ILE A 108 3.31 -4.56 13.89
CA ILE A 108 3.54 -3.21 13.35
C ILE A 108 4.42 -3.34 12.12
N TRP A 109 3.91 -2.88 10.98
CA TRP A 109 4.65 -2.83 9.73
C TRP A 109 5.31 -1.46 9.53
N GLU A 110 6.44 -1.42 8.81
CA GLU A 110 7.22 -0.18 8.61
C GLU A 110 6.39 0.91 7.91
N GLY A 111 5.50 0.54 7.00
CA GLY A 111 4.61 1.45 6.28
C GLY A 111 3.59 2.18 7.15
N SER A 112 3.15 1.58 8.26
CA SER A 112 2.30 2.25 9.25
C SER A 112 3.06 3.38 9.96
N LEU A 113 4.35 3.18 10.23
CA LEU A 113 5.24 4.20 10.80
C LEU A 113 5.57 5.29 9.78
N ASP A 114 5.89 4.92 8.55
CA ASP A 114 6.16 5.86 7.45
C ASP A 114 4.94 6.76 7.17
N LEU A 115 3.73 6.21 7.17
CA LEU A 115 2.51 6.99 7.01
C LEU A 115 2.28 7.95 8.18
N VAL A 116 2.51 7.52 9.44
CA VAL A 116 2.45 8.43 10.60
C VAL A 116 3.49 9.57 10.48
N HIS A 117 4.72 9.27 10.06
CA HIS A 117 5.75 10.28 9.83
C HIS A 117 5.35 11.26 8.72
N TYR A 118 4.83 10.76 7.61
CA TYR A 118 4.30 11.59 6.53
C TYR A 118 3.16 12.49 7.01
N LEU A 119 2.17 11.95 7.72
CA LEU A 119 1.04 12.72 8.25
C LEU A 119 1.53 13.81 9.21
N LYS A 120 2.49 13.50 10.08
CA LYS A 120 3.10 14.47 11.01
C LYS A 120 3.74 15.63 10.27
N ASP A 121 4.59 15.36 9.29
CA ASP A 121 5.37 16.40 8.62
C ASP A 121 4.53 17.23 7.64
N ASN A 122 3.41 16.69 7.14
CA ASN A 122 2.60 17.31 6.08
C ASN A 122 1.22 17.83 6.51
N THR A 123 0.65 17.39 7.65
CA THR A 123 -0.75 17.75 8.01
C THR A 123 -0.90 18.80 9.10
N ASN A 124 -0.03 18.85 10.12
CA ASN A 124 0.18 19.94 11.11
C ASN A 124 -1.05 20.61 11.82
N SER A 125 -2.27 20.13 11.59
CA SER A 125 -3.60 20.50 12.18
C SER A 125 -4.78 20.24 11.21
N SER A 126 -4.51 19.95 9.94
CA SER A 126 -5.51 19.79 8.86
C SER A 126 -6.49 18.61 9.03
N LEU A 127 -6.22 17.70 9.98
CA LEU A 127 -7.08 16.54 10.28
C LEU A 127 -8.16 16.86 11.33
N LYS A 128 -8.07 18.01 12.03
CA LYS A 128 -9.02 18.36 13.09
C LYS A 128 -10.45 18.47 12.54
N GLY A 129 -11.38 17.73 13.14
CA GLY A 129 -12.78 17.68 12.75
C GLY A 129 -13.06 16.93 11.44
N LYS A 130 -12.06 16.30 10.84
CA LYS A 130 -12.23 15.44 9.65
C LYS A 130 -12.77 14.07 10.03
N ARG A 131 -13.52 13.48 9.11
CA ARG A 131 -13.96 12.07 9.14
C ARG A 131 -12.91 11.24 8.42
N VAL A 132 -12.26 10.33 9.14
CA VAL A 132 -11.13 9.54 8.65
C VAL A 132 -11.51 8.06 8.71
N LEU A 133 -11.26 7.31 7.64
CA LEU A 133 -11.37 5.85 7.62
C LEU A 133 -9.97 5.27 7.54
N GLU A 134 -9.59 4.39 8.48
CA GLU A 134 -8.39 3.57 8.35
C GLU A 134 -8.78 2.14 7.97
N LEU A 135 -8.39 1.72 6.77
CA LEU A 135 -8.63 0.36 6.26
C LEU A 135 -7.45 -0.54 6.61
N GLY A 136 -7.74 -1.78 7.02
CA GLY A 136 -6.79 -2.80 7.49
C GLY A 136 -5.87 -2.26 8.59
N CYS A 137 -6.47 -1.74 9.65
CA CYS A 137 -5.78 -0.87 10.60
C CYS A 137 -4.76 -1.58 11.48
N GLY A 138 -4.94 -2.87 11.83
CA GLY A 138 -4.04 -3.55 12.77
C GLY A 138 -3.90 -2.79 14.10
N PHE A 139 -2.70 -2.29 14.39
CA PHE A 139 -2.43 -1.43 15.55
C PHE A 139 -3.08 -0.03 15.47
N GLY A 140 -3.53 0.40 14.28
CA GLY A 140 -4.23 1.66 14.02
C GLY A 140 -3.35 2.91 14.05
N LEU A 141 -2.03 2.79 13.83
CA LEU A 141 -1.10 3.88 14.11
C LEU A 141 -1.38 5.17 13.28
N PRO A 142 -1.59 5.12 11.96
CA PRO A 142 -2.07 6.26 11.17
C PRO A 142 -3.40 6.86 11.66
N GLY A 143 -4.41 6.04 11.97
CA GLY A 143 -5.71 6.53 12.47
C GLY A 143 -5.60 7.13 13.87
N LEU A 144 -4.78 6.55 14.76
CA LEU A 144 -4.49 7.10 16.08
C LEU A 144 -3.79 8.45 15.99
N TYR A 145 -2.86 8.63 15.03
CA TYR A 145 -2.29 9.94 14.75
C TYR A 145 -3.40 10.95 14.42
N ALA A 146 -4.32 10.60 13.52
CA ALA A 146 -5.44 11.46 13.14
C ALA A 146 -6.38 11.78 14.32
N TYR A 147 -6.71 10.77 15.14
CA TYR A 147 -7.50 10.90 16.36
C TYR A 147 -6.86 11.86 17.38
N ILE A 148 -5.54 11.76 17.58
CA ILE A 148 -4.77 12.69 18.45
C ILE A 148 -4.76 14.12 17.86
N GLN A 149 -4.80 14.27 16.52
CA GLN A 149 -5.00 15.58 15.88
C GLN A 149 -6.46 16.09 15.95
N GLY A 150 -7.37 15.34 16.57
CA GLY A 150 -8.78 15.70 16.75
C GLY A 150 -9.66 15.39 15.55
N ALA A 151 -9.32 14.38 14.75
CA ALA A 151 -10.23 13.78 13.78
C ALA A 151 -11.22 12.82 14.45
N ARG A 152 -12.33 12.54 13.76
CA ARG A 152 -13.17 11.36 14.04
C ARG A 152 -12.72 10.22 13.14
N VAL A 153 -12.49 9.04 13.70
CA VAL A 153 -11.79 7.94 13.02
C VAL A 153 -12.59 6.64 13.08
N THR A 154 -13.00 6.14 11.93
CA THR A 154 -13.49 4.77 11.78
C THR A 154 -12.28 3.88 11.46
N PHE A 155 -11.97 2.96 12.36
CA PHE A 155 -10.95 1.93 12.19
C PHE A 155 -11.61 0.66 11.65
N GLN A 156 -11.04 0.08 10.59
CA GLN A 156 -11.51 -1.18 10.03
C GLN A 156 -10.39 -2.19 9.92
N ASP A 157 -10.67 -3.42 10.35
CA ASP A 157 -9.83 -4.59 10.14
C ASP A 157 -10.71 -5.77 9.66
N PHE A 158 -10.11 -6.81 9.09
CA PHE A 158 -10.85 -8.05 8.80
C PHE A 158 -11.21 -8.79 10.10
N ASN A 159 -10.32 -8.76 11.09
CA ASN A 159 -10.39 -9.59 12.29
C ASN A 159 -10.91 -8.79 13.50
N GLN A 160 -12.00 -9.26 14.15
CA GLN A 160 -12.52 -8.62 15.36
C GLN A 160 -11.50 -8.65 16.51
N GLU A 161 -10.75 -9.75 16.63
CA GLU A 161 -9.76 -9.96 17.68
C GLU A 161 -8.61 -8.95 17.62
N VAL A 162 -8.25 -8.48 16.42
CA VAL A 162 -7.24 -7.43 16.21
C VAL A 162 -7.77 -6.09 16.70
N LEU A 163 -9.00 -5.74 16.36
CA LEU A 163 -9.66 -4.52 16.85
C LEU A 163 -9.75 -4.51 18.38
N GLU A 164 -10.24 -5.60 18.98
CA GLU A 164 -10.41 -5.71 20.44
C GLU A 164 -9.06 -5.73 21.20
N SER A 165 -8.07 -6.45 20.69
CA SER A 165 -6.80 -6.69 21.42
C SER A 165 -5.75 -5.62 21.14
N CYS A 166 -5.88 -4.87 20.04
CA CYS A 166 -4.91 -3.86 19.62
C CYS A 166 -5.57 -2.48 19.48
N THR A 167 -6.44 -2.29 18.48
CA THR A 167 -6.86 -0.95 18.03
C THR A 167 -7.67 -0.20 19.10
N VAL A 168 -8.64 -0.87 19.74
CA VAL A 168 -9.45 -0.30 20.84
C VAL A 168 -8.58 0.04 22.05
N VAL A 169 -7.66 -0.85 22.43
CA VAL A 169 -6.71 -0.62 23.53
C VAL A 169 -5.83 0.59 23.23
N ASN A 170 -5.29 0.69 22.02
CA ASN A 170 -4.45 1.80 21.61
C ASN A 170 -5.24 3.13 21.56
N ALA A 171 -6.50 3.12 21.12
CA ALA A 171 -7.35 4.31 21.16
C ALA A 171 -7.57 4.82 22.59
N LEU A 172 -7.83 3.91 23.54
CA LEU A 172 -7.97 4.24 24.96
C LEU A 172 -6.66 4.77 25.57
N LEU A 173 -5.51 4.19 25.22
CA LEU A 173 -4.18 4.67 25.68
C LEU A 173 -3.83 6.09 25.21
N ASN A 174 -4.52 6.63 24.19
CA ASN A 174 -4.33 7.99 23.67
C ASN A 174 -5.52 8.94 23.96
N ALA A 175 -6.54 8.48 24.68
CA ALA A 175 -7.65 9.32 25.11
C ALA A 175 -7.18 10.38 26.13
N ASN A 176 -7.76 11.58 26.08
CA ASN A 176 -7.43 12.70 26.96
C ASN A 176 -8.62 13.67 27.08
N GLU A 177 -8.47 14.76 27.84
CA GLU A 177 -9.53 15.76 28.11
C GLU A 177 -10.17 16.42 26.85
N LYS A 178 -9.69 16.13 25.64
CA LYS A 178 -10.13 16.73 24.37
C LYS A 178 -10.76 15.74 23.39
N ASN A 179 -10.76 14.43 23.69
CA ASN A 179 -11.31 13.39 22.81
C ASN A 179 -11.83 12.19 23.62
N GLU A 180 -12.89 11.56 23.15
CA GLU A 180 -13.54 10.41 23.80
C GLU A 180 -13.69 9.27 22.79
N VAL A 181 -13.19 8.08 23.11
CA VAL A 181 -13.16 6.95 22.16
C VAL A 181 -14.57 6.57 21.74
N GLU A 182 -15.53 6.60 22.65
CA GLU A 182 -16.96 6.33 22.43
C GLU A 182 -17.66 7.30 21.46
N HIS A 183 -17.09 8.50 21.24
CA HIS A 183 -17.69 9.56 20.41
C HIS A 183 -16.88 9.86 19.14
N ASP A 184 -15.55 9.77 19.23
CA ASP A 184 -14.63 10.14 18.16
C ASP A 184 -14.04 8.92 17.42
N CYS A 185 -14.21 7.70 17.93
CA CYS A 185 -13.77 6.47 17.27
C CYS A 185 -14.93 5.52 16.97
N GLU A 186 -14.86 4.86 15.82
CA GLU A 186 -15.70 3.71 15.47
C GLU A 186 -14.78 2.55 15.09
N PHE A 187 -15.17 1.31 15.39
CA PHE A 187 -14.42 0.11 15.05
C PHE A 187 -15.33 -0.83 14.25
N ILE A 188 -14.93 -1.22 13.06
CA ILE A 188 -15.71 -2.10 12.17
C ILE A 188 -14.85 -3.31 11.80
N GLN A 189 -15.30 -4.51 12.17
CA GLN A 189 -14.67 -5.73 11.67
C GLN A 189 -15.28 -6.09 10.30
N GLY A 190 -14.55 -6.81 9.44
CA GLY A 190 -15.10 -7.59 8.33
C GLY A 190 -14.63 -7.18 6.93
N ASP A 191 -15.24 -7.81 5.92
CA ASP A 191 -14.75 -7.86 4.53
C ASP A 191 -15.09 -6.59 3.71
N TRP A 192 -14.11 -6.05 2.98
CA TRP A 192 -14.25 -4.88 2.10
C TRP A 192 -15.33 -5.05 1.03
N SER A 193 -15.53 -6.28 0.53
CA SER A 193 -16.54 -6.59 -0.50
C SER A 193 -17.97 -6.28 -0.06
N ILE A 194 -18.23 -6.28 1.26
CA ILE A 194 -19.54 -5.97 1.84
C ILE A 194 -19.50 -4.61 2.57
N LEU A 195 -18.34 -4.12 3.00
CA LEU A 195 -18.17 -2.89 3.77
C LEU A 195 -18.81 -1.65 3.12
N ALA A 196 -18.67 -1.49 1.81
CA ALA A 196 -19.30 -0.39 1.06
C ALA A 196 -20.85 -0.42 1.16
N SER A 197 -21.47 -1.57 1.41
CA SER A 197 -22.94 -1.68 1.55
C SER A 197 -23.47 -1.28 2.93
N ILE A 198 -22.60 -1.15 3.94
CA ILE A 198 -23.00 -0.75 5.31
C ILE A 198 -22.56 0.67 5.68
N LEU A 199 -21.57 1.22 4.98
CA LEU A 199 -21.12 2.60 5.16
C LEU A 199 -22.06 3.57 4.43
N GLU A 200 -22.33 4.72 5.04
CA GLU A 200 -23.03 5.81 4.35
C GLU A 200 -22.18 6.32 3.16
N PRO A 201 -22.78 6.61 1.99
CA PRO A 201 -22.06 7.19 0.88
C PRO A 201 -21.39 8.51 1.28
N ARG A 202 -20.13 8.72 0.88
CA ARG A 202 -19.35 9.95 1.15
C ARG A 202 -19.16 10.23 2.65
N ALA A 203 -19.11 9.17 3.45
CA ALA A 203 -18.91 9.24 4.90
C ALA A 203 -17.55 9.80 5.33
N PHE A 204 -16.54 9.86 4.44
CA PHE A 204 -15.17 10.17 4.83
C PHE A 204 -14.52 11.28 4.01
N ASP A 205 -13.68 12.08 4.68
CA ASP A 205 -12.89 13.17 4.09
C ASP A 205 -11.44 12.72 3.82
N VAL A 206 -10.98 11.69 4.54
CA VAL A 206 -9.64 11.09 4.41
C VAL A 206 -9.78 9.57 4.53
N ILE A 207 -9.06 8.82 3.69
CA ILE A 207 -8.89 7.38 3.83
C ILE A 207 -7.40 7.07 3.97
N LEU A 208 -7.05 6.39 5.05
CA LEU A 208 -5.73 5.88 5.38
C LEU A 208 -5.73 4.37 5.15
N SER A 209 -4.63 3.84 4.63
CA SER A 209 -4.43 2.39 4.61
C SER A 209 -2.93 2.09 4.51
N SER A 210 -2.39 1.32 5.45
CA SER A 210 -0.98 0.91 5.44
C SER A 210 -0.82 -0.59 5.24
N GLU A 211 -0.13 -0.98 4.17
CA GLU A 211 0.29 -2.37 3.90
C GLU A 211 -0.83 -3.43 3.86
N THR A 212 -2.02 -3.07 3.35
CA THR A 212 -3.25 -3.89 3.48
C THR A 212 -3.60 -4.82 2.32
N ILE A 213 -2.97 -4.68 1.15
CA ILE A 213 -3.32 -5.48 -0.03
C ILE A 213 -2.48 -6.75 -0.04
N TYR A 214 -2.95 -7.79 0.65
CA TYR A 214 -2.30 -9.13 0.67
C TYR A 214 -2.73 -10.02 -0.51
N ASN A 215 -3.91 -9.77 -1.10
CA ASN A 215 -4.46 -10.53 -2.22
C ASN A 215 -4.89 -9.59 -3.37
N SER A 216 -4.50 -9.93 -4.61
CA SER A 216 -4.90 -9.21 -5.82
C SER A 216 -6.42 -9.22 -6.08
N GLN A 217 -7.14 -10.24 -5.58
CA GLN A 217 -8.60 -10.35 -5.66
C GLN A 217 -9.33 -9.30 -4.81
N SER A 218 -8.69 -8.75 -3.77
CA SER A 218 -9.28 -7.73 -2.90
C SER A 218 -9.25 -6.32 -3.50
N VAL A 219 -8.49 -6.10 -4.58
CA VAL A 219 -8.26 -4.78 -5.17
C VAL A 219 -9.52 -4.15 -5.80
N PRO A 220 -10.41 -4.88 -6.53
CA PRO A 220 -11.66 -4.31 -7.02
C PRO A 220 -12.56 -3.81 -5.87
N HIS A 221 -12.70 -4.62 -4.81
CA HIS A 221 -13.49 -4.27 -3.64
C HIS A 221 -12.96 -3.02 -2.92
N LEU A 222 -11.63 -2.88 -2.80
CA LEU A 222 -11.00 -1.66 -2.30
C LEU A 222 -11.32 -0.45 -3.20
N CYS A 223 -11.27 -0.61 -4.53
CA CYS A 223 -11.58 0.49 -5.46
C CYS A 223 -13.05 0.94 -5.34
N ASP A 224 -14.00 0.01 -5.24
CA ASP A 224 -15.42 0.31 -5.09
C ASP A 224 -15.72 0.97 -3.73
N LEU A 225 -15.07 0.49 -2.67
CA LEU A 225 -15.12 1.10 -1.34
C LEU A 225 -14.59 2.54 -1.33
N LEU A 226 -13.46 2.82 -1.98
CA LEU A 226 -12.92 4.18 -2.12
C LEU A 226 -13.88 5.11 -2.87
N LYS A 227 -14.48 4.64 -3.97
CA LYS A 227 -15.49 5.39 -4.75
C LYS A 227 -16.74 5.74 -3.93
N HIS A 228 -17.22 4.78 -3.14
CA HIS A 228 -18.41 4.94 -2.31
C HIS A 228 -18.17 5.86 -1.11
N SER A 229 -16.98 5.78 -0.51
CA SER A 229 -16.66 6.41 0.77
C SER A 229 -16.26 7.89 0.68
N LEU A 230 -15.79 8.35 -0.49
CA LEU A 230 -15.32 9.71 -0.73
C LEU A 230 -16.37 10.56 -1.47
N ASP A 231 -16.41 11.87 -1.21
CA ASP A 231 -17.17 12.79 -2.06
C ASP A 231 -16.38 13.10 -3.35
N PRO A 232 -16.92 12.85 -4.56
CA PRO A 232 -16.26 13.20 -5.82
C PRO A 232 -16.21 14.71 -6.12
N GLN A 233 -16.90 15.56 -5.34
CA GLN A 233 -16.96 17.02 -5.52
C GLN A 233 -16.08 17.81 -4.55
N GLU A 234 -15.68 17.20 -3.43
CA GLU A 234 -14.75 17.77 -2.44
C GLU A 234 -13.40 17.01 -2.47
N PRO A 235 -12.27 17.63 -2.09
CA PRO A 235 -10.98 16.97 -2.12
C PRO A 235 -10.86 15.95 -0.96
N GLY A 236 -11.28 14.71 -1.21
CA GLY A 236 -10.97 13.55 -0.38
C GLY A 236 -9.49 13.16 -0.50
N PHE A 237 -8.82 12.90 0.63
CA PHE A 237 -7.42 12.50 0.63
C PHE A 237 -7.27 10.99 0.83
N VAL A 238 -6.57 10.30 -0.08
CA VAL A 238 -6.26 8.87 0.05
C VAL A 238 -4.75 8.72 0.23
N PHE A 239 -4.33 8.13 1.36
CA PHE A 239 -2.94 7.78 1.63
C PHE A 239 -2.82 6.26 1.72
N MET A 240 -2.16 5.65 0.73
CA MET A 240 -2.02 4.19 0.60
C MET A 240 -0.58 3.72 0.65
N VAL A 241 -0.41 2.72 1.52
CA VAL A 241 0.75 2.01 2.06
C VAL A 241 1.44 0.82 1.33
N PRO A 242 1.37 0.54 0.01
CA PRO A 242 1.48 -0.85 -0.48
C PRO A 242 2.88 -1.49 -0.42
N ILE A 243 2.96 -2.58 0.38
CA ILE A 243 4.06 -3.54 0.61
C ILE A 243 5.00 -3.70 -0.60
N LEU A 244 6.31 -3.81 -0.33
CA LEU A 244 7.35 -4.15 -1.31
C LEU A 244 7.04 -5.46 -2.05
N GLY A 245 6.53 -5.33 -3.28
CA GLY A 245 6.30 -6.44 -4.22
C GLY A 245 4.83 -6.68 -4.62
N ILE A 246 3.88 -5.81 -4.26
CA ILE A 246 2.45 -6.03 -4.58
C ILE A 246 1.80 -4.85 -5.34
N GLY A 247 2.25 -3.61 -5.17
CA GLY A 247 1.49 -2.42 -5.61
C GLY A 247 2.05 -1.55 -6.73
N LYS A 248 3.36 -1.24 -6.76
CA LYS A 248 3.90 -0.14 -7.59
C LYS A 248 3.90 -0.46 -9.09
N THR A 249 4.53 -1.57 -9.48
CA THR A 249 4.43 -2.12 -10.83
C THR A 249 2.97 -2.39 -11.24
N THR A 250 2.15 -2.95 -10.35
CA THR A 250 0.72 -3.19 -10.60
C THR A 250 -0.05 -1.90 -10.91
N LEU A 251 0.25 -0.81 -10.21
CA LEU A 251 -0.31 0.51 -10.46
C LEU A 251 0.18 1.09 -11.79
N VAL A 252 1.46 0.91 -12.13
CA VAL A 252 2.05 1.31 -13.42
C VAL A 252 1.39 0.54 -14.58
N GLN A 253 1.22 -0.77 -14.45
CA GLN A 253 0.54 -1.64 -15.42
C GLN A 253 -0.92 -1.21 -15.62
N LYS A 254 -1.69 -1.04 -14.54
CA LYS A 254 -3.10 -0.58 -14.62
C LYS A 254 -3.23 0.82 -15.22
N SER A 255 -2.36 1.75 -14.83
CA SER A 255 -2.32 3.10 -15.40
C SER A 255 -1.98 3.08 -16.89
N THR A 256 -1.07 2.20 -17.30
CA THR A 256 -0.70 2.00 -18.71
C THR A 256 -1.85 1.44 -19.53
N ALA A 257 -2.52 0.39 -19.04
CA ALA A 257 -3.69 -0.20 -19.70
C ALA A 257 -4.85 0.81 -19.86
N TYR A 258 -5.10 1.63 -18.83
CA TYR A 258 -6.08 2.72 -18.89
C TYR A 258 -5.72 3.79 -19.94
N LEU A 259 -4.44 4.19 -20.02
CA LEU A 259 -3.98 5.14 -21.03
C LEU A 259 -4.12 4.57 -22.46
N GLN A 260 -3.77 3.29 -22.65
CA GLN A 260 -3.86 2.60 -23.94
C GLN A 260 -5.32 2.43 -24.42
N SER A 261 -6.23 2.01 -23.54
CA SER A 261 -7.67 1.91 -23.86
C SER A 261 -8.29 3.25 -24.25
N HIS A 262 -7.80 4.34 -23.66
CA HIS A 262 -8.20 5.73 -23.99
C HIS A 262 -7.43 6.32 -25.20
N GLY A 263 -6.84 5.47 -26.04
CA GLY A 263 -6.16 5.86 -27.27
C GLY A 263 -4.95 6.76 -27.06
N LYS A 264 -4.31 6.71 -25.88
CA LYS A 264 -3.01 7.37 -25.66
C LYS A 264 -1.90 6.44 -26.12
N GLU A 265 -0.97 7.01 -26.86
CA GLU A 265 0.27 6.33 -27.19
C GLU A 265 1.09 6.19 -25.90
N VAL A 266 1.53 4.98 -25.59
CA VAL A 266 2.33 4.68 -24.40
C VAL A 266 3.58 3.89 -24.81
N SER A 267 4.73 4.31 -24.30
CA SER A 267 6.04 3.73 -24.54
C SER A 267 6.79 3.55 -23.22
N GLY A 268 7.92 2.84 -23.22
CA GLY A 268 8.75 2.65 -22.02
C GLY A 268 8.77 1.21 -21.53
N PHE A 269 8.96 1.02 -20.22
CA PHE A 269 9.12 -0.29 -19.60
C PHE A 269 8.69 -0.30 -18.13
N TYR A 270 8.51 -1.51 -17.61
CA TYR A 270 8.30 -1.79 -16.19
C TYR A 270 9.16 -2.99 -15.74
N THR A 271 9.27 -3.22 -14.43
CA THR A 271 10.03 -4.35 -13.86
C THR A 271 9.11 -5.44 -13.30
N GLU A 272 9.46 -6.71 -13.45
CA GLU A 272 8.73 -7.84 -12.87
C GLU A 272 9.59 -8.64 -11.91
N GLU A 273 9.04 -9.02 -10.76
CA GLU A 273 9.68 -9.96 -9.84
C GLU A 273 9.67 -11.39 -10.43
N VAL A 274 10.85 -11.98 -10.59
CA VAL A 274 11.00 -13.38 -11.01
C VAL A 274 11.09 -14.28 -9.79
N ARG A 275 10.23 -15.30 -9.69
CA ARG A 275 10.25 -16.31 -8.61
C ARG A 275 10.49 -17.71 -9.16
N GLU A 276 11.36 -18.46 -8.48
CA GLU A 276 11.62 -19.88 -8.74
C GLU A 276 11.47 -20.66 -7.42
N GLY A 277 10.68 -21.74 -7.43
CA GLY A 277 10.46 -22.55 -6.23
C GLY A 277 9.92 -21.77 -5.01
N GLY A 278 9.06 -20.78 -5.26
CA GLY A 278 8.50 -19.89 -4.23
C GLY A 278 9.46 -18.81 -3.71
N LYS A 279 10.73 -18.79 -4.14
CA LYS A 279 11.72 -17.78 -3.73
C LYS A 279 11.97 -16.78 -4.85
N ARG A 280 12.19 -15.51 -4.49
CA ARG A 280 12.63 -14.48 -5.45
C ARG A 280 13.98 -14.89 -6.06
N ALA A 281 14.02 -15.08 -7.36
CA ALA A 281 15.21 -15.47 -8.15
C ALA A 281 15.88 -14.27 -8.84
N GLY A 282 15.13 -13.18 -9.04
CA GLY A 282 15.63 -11.94 -9.62
C GLY A 282 14.51 -11.02 -10.09
N PHE A 283 14.84 -10.18 -11.08
CA PHE A 283 13.94 -9.20 -11.68
C PHE A 283 14.12 -9.18 -13.20
N ASP A 284 13.04 -8.98 -13.94
CA ASP A 284 13.04 -8.77 -15.40
C ASP A 284 12.61 -7.34 -15.73
N ILE A 285 13.10 -6.82 -16.85
CA ILE A 285 12.51 -5.67 -17.54
C ILE A 285 11.50 -6.20 -18.56
N VAL A 286 10.32 -5.61 -18.59
CA VAL A 286 9.32 -5.81 -19.64
C VAL A 286 9.01 -4.46 -20.29
N THR A 287 9.18 -4.39 -21.59
CA THR A 287 8.93 -3.18 -22.40
C THR A 287 7.49 -3.16 -22.93
N MET A 288 6.97 -1.97 -23.21
CA MET A 288 5.58 -1.83 -23.70
C MET A 288 5.34 -2.40 -25.11
N ASP A 289 6.41 -2.71 -25.86
CA ASP A 289 6.32 -3.46 -27.12
C ASP A 289 6.56 -4.98 -26.95
N GLY A 290 6.51 -5.47 -25.70
CA GLY A 290 6.48 -6.89 -25.36
C GLY A 290 7.83 -7.58 -25.26
N LYS A 291 8.96 -6.87 -25.45
CA LYS A 291 10.29 -7.47 -25.19
C LYS A 291 10.53 -7.61 -23.70
N ARG A 292 11.13 -8.74 -23.31
CA ARG A 292 11.46 -9.11 -21.93
C ARG A 292 12.90 -9.59 -21.82
N GLY A 293 13.56 -9.28 -20.70
CA GLY A 293 14.88 -9.83 -20.37
C GLY A 293 15.31 -9.51 -18.94
N PRO A 294 16.41 -10.12 -18.45
CA PRO A 294 16.83 -9.98 -17.05
C PRO A 294 17.30 -8.56 -16.73
N LEU A 295 16.86 -8.01 -15.60
CA LEU A 295 17.50 -6.87 -14.93
C LEU A 295 18.56 -7.38 -13.95
N ALA A 296 18.20 -8.37 -13.12
CA ALA A 296 19.11 -8.96 -12.16
C ALA A 296 18.73 -10.41 -11.80
N ARG A 297 19.71 -11.19 -11.31
CA ARG A 297 19.56 -12.60 -10.88
C ARG A 297 20.45 -12.92 -9.67
N ILE A 298 20.09 -13.97 -8.92
CA ILE A 298 20.88 -14.47 -7.78
C ILE A 298 22.13 -15.26 -8.21
N LEU A 299 22.02 -16.03 -9.30
CA LEU A 299 23.10 -16.92 -9.75
C LEU A 299 24.12 -16.21 -10.65
N GLY A 300 25.35 -16.72 -10.63
CA GLY A 300 26.56 -15.93 -10.87
C GLY A 300 26.76 -15.37 -12.29
N GLY A 301 27.27 -14.14 -12.33
CA GLY A 301 27.80 -13.46 -13.51
C GLY A 301 28.85 -12.41 -13.11
N GLN A 302 29.52 -11.81 -14.09
CA GLN A 302 30.34 -10.61 -13.88
C GLN A 302 29.46 -9.37 -14.04
N GLY A 303 29.30 -8.59 -12.97
CA GLY A 303 28.49 -7.38 -13.00
C GLY A 303 28.36 -6.71 -11.62
N PRO A 304 27.76 -5.51 -11.56
CA PRO A 304 27.46 -4.82 -10.30
C PRO A 304 26.53 -5.65 -9.40
N ARG A 305 26.58 -5.41 -8.09
CA ARG A 305 25.81 -6.18 -7.10
C ARG A 305 24.96 -5.30 -6.20
N VAL A 306 23.75 -5.77 -5.91
CA VAL A 306 22.85 -5.21 -4.87
C VAL A 306 22.35 -6.37 -4.00
N GLY A 307 22.92 -6.49 -2.80
CA GLY A 307 22.67 -7.65 -1.93
C GLY A 307 23.09 -8.95 -2.62
N GLN A 308 22.15 -9.90 -2.73
CA GLN A 308 22.36 -11.18 -3.41
C GLN A 308 22.25 -11.13 -4.94
N TYR A 309 21.77 -10.02 -5.52
CA TYR A 309 21.51 -9.92 -6.96
C TYR A 309 22.70 -9.34 -7.73
N VAL A 310 23.04 -9.96 -8.85
CA VAL A 310 23.96 -9.42 -9.88
C VAL A 310 23.11 -8.76 -10.97
N VAL A 311 23.46 -7.51 -11.33
CA VAL A 311 22.74 -6.71 -12.33
C VAL A 311 23.29 -6.99 -13.74
N ASP A 312 22.41 -7.28 -14.69
CA ASP A 312 22.74 -7.39 -16.11
C ASP A 312 22.59 -6.02 -16.79
N VAL A 313 23.65 -5.23 -16.69
CA VAL A 313 23.73 -3.88 -17.29
C VAL A 313 23.55 -3.92 -18.81
N LYS A 314 23.94 -5.01 -19.49
CA LYS A 314 23.79 -5.11 -20.95
C LYS A 314 22.32 -5.32 -21.32
N SER A 315 21.63 -6.24 -20.65
CA SER A 315 20.20 -6.47 -20.85
C SER A 315 19.37 -5.23 -20.51
N LEU A 316 19.71 -4.53 -19.42
CA LEU A 316 19.15 -3.21 -19.10
C LEU A 316 19.31 -2.23 -20.28
N GLU A 317 20.52 -2.06 -20.81
CA GLU A 317 20.77 -1.12 -21.90
C GLU A 317 20.06 -1.52 -23.21
N ASP A 318 20.08 -2.79 -23.59
CA ASP A 318 19.46 -3.30 -24.81
C ASP A 318 17.92 -3.14 -24.81
N LEU A 319 17.28 -3.21 -23.64
CA LEU A 319 15.82 -3.08 -23.50
C LEU A 319 15.37 -1.64 -23.27
N THR A 320 16.07 -0.89 -22.42
CA THR A 320 15.60 0.44 -21.96
C THR A 320 16.06 1.60 -22.85
N LEU A 321 17.29 1.56 -23.40
CA LEU A 321 17.78 2.69 -24.21
C LEU A 321 16.94 2.92 -25.48
N PRO A 322 16.47 1.90 -26.24
CA PRO A 322 15.64 2.13 -27.41
C PRO A 322 14.32 2.84 -27.08
N VAL A 323 13.66 2.46 -25.99
CA VAL A 323 12.38 3.07 -25.57
C VAL A 323 12.57 4.43 -24.91
N LEU A 324 13.71 4.68 -24.25
CA LEU A 324 14.04 6.00 -23.69
C LEU A 324 14.50 7.01 -24.75
N THR A 325 15.03 6.56 -25.89
CA THR A 325 15.55 7.45 -26.96
C THR A 325 14.60 7.67 -28.13
N ASN A 326 13.72 6.70 -28.42
CA ASN A 326 12.72 6.79 -29.50
C ASN A 326 11.29 6.82 -28.93
N HIS A 327 11.12 7.42 -27.76
CA HIS A 327 9.80 7.68 -27.19
C HIS A 327 9.00 8.62 -28.12
N SER A 328 7.69 8.44 -28.14
CA SER A 328 6.77 9.29 -28.90
C SER A 328 6.20 10.43 -28.05
N ASN A 329 5.42 11.33 -28.67
CA ASN A 329 4.73 12.46 -28.02
C ASN A 329 3.56 12.02 -27.09
N GLY A 330 3.62 10.80 -26.56
CA GLY A 330 2.62 10.16 -25.71
C GLY A 330 3.02 10.18 -24.24
N VAL A 331 2.82 9.04 -23.57
CA VAL A 331 3.29 8.81 -22.20
C VAL A 331 4.47 7.84 -22.20
N LEU A 332 5.54 8.22 -21.50
CA LEU A 332 6.73 7.40 -21.28
C LEU A 332 6.69 6.81 -19.87
N ILE A 333 6.75 5.48 -19.79
CA ILE A 333 6.66 4.71 -18.55
C ILE A 333 8.06 4.27 -18.12
N ILE A 334 8.42 4.55 -16.87
CA ILE A 334 9.73 4.21 -16.30
C ILE A 334 9.53 3.68 -14.88
N ASP A 335 9.22 2.38 -14.74
CA ASP A 335 9.13 1.77 -13.41
C ASP A 335 10.52 1.58 -12.78
N GLU A 336 10.56 1.64 -11.45
CA GLU A 336 11.72 1.43 -10.58
C GLU A 336 13.01 2.14 -11.02
N VAL A 337 13.00 3.48 -11.09
CA VAL A 337 14.25 4.27 -11.21
C VAL A 337 15.02 4.20 -9.87
N GLY A 338 15.83 3.16 -9.69
CA GLY A 338 16.46 2.81 -8.44
C GLY A 338 17.96 2.55 -8.55
N LYS A 339 18.47 1.71 -7.64
CA LYS A 339 19.90 1.46 -7.48
C LYS A 339 20.47 0.51 -8.54
N MET A 340 19.67 -0.42 -9.08
CA MET A 340 20.17 -1.41 -10.04
C MET A 340 20.33 -0.78 -11.43
N GLU A 341 19.42 0.11 -11.78
CA GLU A 341 19.30 0.80 -13.06
C GLU A 341 20.40 1.87 -13.19
N CYS A 342 20.68 2.57 -12.09
CA CYS A 342 21.75 3.56 -12.01
C CYS A 342 23.18 3.01 -12.17
N PHE A 343 23.38 1.71 -12.36
CA PHE A 343 24.68 1.17 -12.77
C PHE A 343 24.98 1.35 -14.27
N SER A 344 24.00 1.70 -15.11
CA SER A 344 24.25 2.18 -16.47
C SER A 344 24.25 3.71 -16.51
N GLU A 345 25.41 4.32 -16.75
CA GLU A 345 25.53 5.76 -17.02
C GLU A 345 24.75 6.20 -18.27
N LYS A 346 24.56 5.29 -19.25
CA LYS A 346 23.74 5.54 -20.44
C LYS A 346 22.26 5.61 -20.08
N PHE A 347 21.78 4.70 -19.23
CA PHE A 347 20.41 4.74 -18.69
C PHE A 347 20.18 6.06 -17.95
N VAL A 348 21.06 6.39 -16.99
CA VAL A 348 20.99 7.63 -16.19
C VAL A 348 20.95 8.86 -17.09
N SER A 349 21.80 8.91 -18.12
CA SER A 349 21.81 10.02 -19.09
C SER A 349 20.53 10.08 -19.92
N SER A 350 20.01 8.94 -20.36
CA SER A 350 18.79 8.87 -21.18
C SER A 350 17.54 9.26 -20.38
N VAL A 351 17.42 8.83 -19.12
CA VAL A 351 16.37 9.27 -18.20
C VAL A 351 16.45 10.78 -17.97
N ARG A 352 17.64 11.34 -17.71
CA ARG A 352 17.83 12.81 -17.60
C ARG A 352 17.39 13.56 -18.86
N GLN A 353 17.71 13.05 -20.05
CA GLN A 353 17.27 13.69 -21.31
C GLN A 353 15.74 13.63 -21.47
N ALA A 354 15.11 12.48 -21.17
CA ALA A 354 13.65 12.35 -21.22
C ALA A 354 12.94 13.34 -20.27
N PHE A 355 13.45 13.53 -19.04
CA PHE A 355 12.91 14.52 -18.09
C PHE A 355 13.16 15.99 -18.48
N LEU A 356 14.01 16.26 -19.48
CA LEU A 356 14.23 17.61 -20.04
C LEU A 356 13.37 17.87 -21.30
N ASP A 357 12.78 16.84 -21.89
CA ASP A 357 11.94 17.00 -23.09
C ASP A 357 10.51 17.42 -22.73
N ALA A 358 10.18 18.67 -23.05
CA ALA A 358 8.86 19.25 -22.78
C ALA A 358 7.72 18.66 -23.63
N GLY A 359 8.03 17.84 -24.65
CA GLY A 359 7.04 17.10 -25.45
C GLY A 359 6.55 15.81 -24.79
N VAL A 360 7.24 15.33 -23.76
CA VAL A 360 7.03 14.01 -23.17
C VAL A 360 6.29 14.11 -21.84
N LYS A 361 5.33 13.20 -21.61
CA LYS A 361 4.71 13.01 -20.30
C LYS A 361 5.27 11.75 -19.66
N ILE A 362 5.95 11.88 -18.52
CA ILE A 362 6.57 10.73 -17.84
C ILE A 362 5.69 10.29 -16.67
N LEU A 363 5.43 8.99 -16.59
CA LEU A 363 4.99 8.31 -15.37
C LEU A 363 6.13 7.39 -14.93
N ALA A 364 6.74 7.70 -13.80
CA ALA A 364 7.87 6.96 -13.25
C ALA A 364 7.65 6.64 -11.77
N THR A 365 8.22 5.52 -11.31
CA THR A 365 8.30 5.21 -9.89
C THR A 365 9.75 5.36 -9.42
N ILE A 366 9.92 5.91 -8.22
CA ILE A 366 11.22 6.13 -7.58
C ILE A 366 11.16 5.58 -6.16
N PRO A 367 12.27 5.08 -5.59
CA PRO A 367 12.27 4.63 -4.20
C PRO A 367 12.02 5.80 -3.24
N VAL A 368 11.38 5.50 -2.11
CA VAL A 368 11.29 6.42 -0.97
C VAL A 368 12.68 6.86 -0.50
N PRO A 369 12.84 8.06 0.09
CA PRO A 369 14.13 8.52 0.62
C PRO A 369 14.73 7.50 1.61
N ARG A 370 16.02 7.19 1.45
CA ARG A 370 16.78 6.32 2.37
C ARG A 370 18.10 7.00 2.75
N LEU A 371 18.73 6.51 3.82
CA LEU A 371 20.02 7.00 4.33
C LEU A 371 21.14 7.08 3.27
N HIS A 372 21.06 6.29 2.20
CA HIS A 372 21.95 6.37 1.05
C HIS A 372 21.17 6.93 -0.15
N GLN A 373 21.42 8.20 -0.47
CA GLN A 373 20.80 8.89 -1.61
C GLN A 373 21.32 8.35 -2.94
N ILE A 374 20.43 8.28 -3.94
CA ILE A 374 20.76 7.95 -5.33
C ILE A 374 20.67 9.26 -6.12
N PRO A 375 21.76 9.80 -6.71
CA PRO A 375 21.77 11.15 -7.27
C PRO A 375 20.64 11.43 -8.27
N LEU A 376 20.40 10.51 -9.22
CA LEU A 376 19.30 10.63 -10.19
C LEU A 376 17.92 10.71 -9.52
N VAL A 377 17.72 9.97 -8.44
CA VAL A 377 16.44 9.96 -7.68
C VAL A 377 16.25 11.28 -6.95
N GLU A 378 17.30 11.87 -6.37
CA GLU A 378 17.21 13.19 -5.74
C GLU A 378 17.00 14.30 -6.77
N GLU A 379 17.63 14.22 -7.95
CA GLU A 379 17.41 15.14 -9.08
C GLU A 379 15.95 15.12 -9.56
N ILE A 380 15.38 13.92 -9.75
CA ILE A 380 13.96 13.75 -10.09
C ILE A 380 13.07 14.29 -8.96
N ARG A 381 13.34 13.89 -7.70
CA ARG A 381 12.53 14.28 -6.53
C ARG A 381 12.52 15.80 -6.27
N SER A 382 13.63 16.49 -6.55
CA SER A 382 13.78 17.93 -6.33
C SER A 382 13.30 18.79 -7.51
N SER A 383 12.90 18.19 -8.64
CA SER A 383 12.44 18.93 -9.82
C SER A 383 11.08 19.62 -9.56
N PRO A 384 10.99 20.95 -9.70
CA PRO A 384 9.73 21.70 -9.45
C PRO A 384 8.66 21.46 -10.52
N SER A 385 8.99 20.75 -11.59
CA SER A 385 8.07 20.39 -12.68
C SER A 385 7.35 19.05 -12.47
N ILE A 386 7.72 18.30 -11.43
CA ILE A 386 7.24 16.94 -11.19
C ILE A 386 6.18 16.92 -10.09
N ASN A 387 5.04 16.28 -10.38
CA ASN A 387 4.04 15.96 -9.37
C ASN A 387 4.41 14.63 -8.71
N LEU A 388 5.15 14.69 -7.60
CA LEU A 388 5.51 13.50 -6.84
C LEU A 388 4.31 13.01 -6.01
N ILE A 389 3.88 11.78 -6.26
CA ILE A 389 2.87 11.09 -5.47
C ILE A 389 3.60 10.02 -4.64
N THR A 390 3.61 10.18 -3.31
CA THR A 390 4.15 9.17 -2.41
C THR A 390 3.18 8.00 -2.32
N VAL A 391 3.44 6.96 -3.11
CA VAL A 391 2.89 5.61 -2.94
C VAL A 391 3.93 4.80 -2.15
N SER A 392 4.19 5.27 -0.92
CA SER A 392 4.93 4.51 0.10
C SER A 392 4.26 3.16 0.23
#